data_AF-A0AAN6GG35-F1
#
_entry.id   AF-A0AAN6GG35-F1
#
_cell.length_a   1.000
_cell.length_b   1.000
_cell.length_c   1.000
_cell.angle_alpha   90.00
_cell.angle_beta   90.00
_cell.angle_gamma   90.00
#
_symmetry.space_group_name_H-M   'P 1'
#
loop_
_entity.id
_entity.type
_entity.pdbx_description
1 polymer ?
#
loop_
_entity_poly.entity_id
_entity_poly.type
_entity_poly.pdbx_seq_one_letter_code
_entity_poly.pdbx_strand_id
1 'polypeptide(L)'
;MADQEEDEAILIPAPAPAEYAVPEDAAPAAISDGQQQQQSTRRPSSSKRTQPSAAGDVETSQAPAAKRPRRDAEARSRGMRMFGLVTSTLKKVANENEKRMTGEAGKRRAEIEERLKQKLQRETEELEARASQEQQDRADLAELSRITNAIALGEADFRVRKAQKRRLASFLCAKVDVSDSTVARRDGGGSGSGRGAHRAGGRAGADNSEYLSTADYAIDLPFGLEPLREGALYPIYYLPTKLLPSQEDELDEQEDRVDRLIDDAETEWRERKKGLEERSKLLRDRIRARRGTKTEQMQIDDRIPSSSKTENGDTKVKAEEEEEPAENRGRAEPSTEHDGDVRMGETDIKDADAAAAETSVEAAIPS
;
A
#
# COMPACT_ATOMS: atom_id res chain seq x y z
N MET A 1 5.35 -61.56 19.49
CA MET A 1 4.26 -61.29 18.53
C MET A 1 3.62 -59.98 18.98
N ALA A 2 4.20 -58.78 18.89
CA ALA A 2 5.13 -58.17 17.94
C ALA A 2 4.53 -58.01 16.53
N ASP A 3 3.46 -57.23 16.43
CA ASP A 3 3.04 -56.56 15.20
C ASP A 3 3.41 -55.09 15.32
N GLN A 4 4.45 -54.71 14.59
CA GLN A 4 4.85 -53.33 14.31
C GLN A 4 4.31 -53.01 12.92
N GLU A 5 3.19 -52.29 12.87
CA GLU A 5 2.72 -51.66 11.63
C GLU A 5 3.50 -50.35 11.47
N GLU A 6 4.41 -50.35 10.49
CA GLU A 6 5.12 -49.15 10.05
C GLU A 6 4.18 -48.35 9.15
N ASP A 7 3.57 -47.30 9.71
CA ASP A 7 2.94 -46.23 8.95
C ASP A 7 4.02 -45.38 8.27
N GLU A 8 4.43 -45.77 7.06
CA GLU A 8 5.16 -44.91 6.13
C GLU A 8 4.26 -43.75 5.69
N ALA A 9 4.35 -42.63 6.43
CA ALA A 9 3.77 -41.36 6.02
C ALA A 9 4.43 -40.89 4.71
N ILE A 10 3.70 -41.04 3.61
CA ILE A 10 4.02 -40.44 2.30
C ILE A 10 4.04 -38.92 2.47
N LEU A 11 5.25 -38.39 2.64
CA LEU A 11 5.53 -36.96 2.74
C LEU A 11 5.33 -36.32 1.36
N ILE A 12 4.12 -35.82 1.10
CA ILE A 12 3.83 -35.05 -0.12
C ILE A 12 4.62 -33.74 -0.04
N PRO A 13 5.54 -33.45 -0.98
CA PRO A 13 6.31 -32.21 -0.96
C PRO A 13 5.38 -31.02 -1.24
N ALA A 14 5.44 -30.03 -0.36
CA ALA A 14 4.71 -28.78 -0.50
C ALA A 14 5.08 -28.08 -1.83
N PRO A 15 4.11 -27.61 -2.63
CA PRO A 15 4.40 -26.87 -3.85
C PRO A 15 5.08 -25.54 -3.50
N ALA A 16 6.23 -25.28 -4.12
CA ALA A 16 6.97 -24.04 -3.99
C ALA A 16 6.08 -22.83 -4.38
N PRO A 17 6.16 -21.69 -3.67
CA PRO A 17 5.41 -20.51 -4.04
C PRO A 17 5.91 -20.00 -5.40
N ALA A 18 5.01 -19.98 -6.38
CA ALA A 18 5.26 -19.33 -7.66
C ALA A 18 5.52 -17.84 -7.42
N GLU A 19 6.77 -17.42 -7.59
CA GLU A 19 7.16 -16.02 -7.69
C GLU A 19 6.43 -15.41 -8.90
N TYR A 20 5.36 -14.68 -8.63
CA TYR A 20 4.76 -13.77 -9.60
C TYR A 20 5.74 -12.61 -9.82
N ALA A 21 6.59 -12.75 -10.84
CA ALA A 21 7.36 -11.66 -11.40
C ALA A 21 6.38 -10.61 -11.96
N VAL A 22 6.25 -9.49 -11.25
CA VAL A 22 5.55 -8.30 -11.72
C VAL A 22 6.45 -7.62 -12.75
N PRO A 23 6.02 -7.44 -14.02
CA PRO A 23 6.78 -6.65 -14.97
C PRO A 23 6.67 -5.15 -14.62
N GLU A 24 7.75 -4.59 -14.08
CA GLU A 24 7.98 -3.14 -14.05
C GLU A 24 8.37 -2.66 -15.46
N ASP A 25 7.40 -2.41 -16.33
CA ASP A 25 7.61 -1.49 -17.45
C ASP A 25 6.27 -1.02 -18.05
N ALA A 26 5.75 0.08 -17.51
CA ALA A 26 4.72 0.88 -18.17
C ALA A 26 4.87 2.34 -17.75
N ALA A 27 5.59 3.09 -18.58
CA ALA A 27 5.71 4.54 -18.50
C ALA A 27 4.30 5.20 -18.54
N PRO A 28 4.01 6.17 -17.67
CA PRO A 28 2.77 6.94 -17.78
C PRO A 28 2.88 7.96 -18.92
N ALA A 29 2.01 7.81 -19.92
CA ALA A 29 1.77 8.83 -20.93
C ALA A 29 1.21 10.10 -20.28
N ALA A 30 1.78 11.23 -20.68
CA ALA A 30 1.41 12.57 -20.28
C ALA A 30 -0.05 12.90 -20.63
N ILE A 31 -0.80 13.39 -19.64
CA ILE A 31 -1.98 14.22 -19.86
C ILE A 31 -1.69 15.59 -19.25
N SER A 32 -1.77 16.57 -20.14
CA SER A 32 -1.54 18.00 -19.97
C SER A 32 -2.73 18.67 -19.27
N ASP A 33 -2.40 19.83 -18.69
CA ASP A 33 -3.26 21.00 -18.42
C ASP A 33 -4.22 21.00 -17.22
N GLY A 34 -3.91 21.90 -16.30
CA GLY A 34 -4.79 22.33 -15.21
C GLY A 34 -4.09 23.28 -14.24
N GLN A 35 -3.93 24.54 -14.65
CA GLN A 35 -3.37 25.62 -13.84
C GLN A 35 -4.14 25.86 -12.52
N GLN A 36 -3.40 26.10 -11.43
CA GLN A 36 -3.64 27.14 -10.42
C GLN A 36 -2.47 27.12 -9.41
N GLN A 37 -1.44 27.95 -9.60
CA GLN A 37 -1.30 29.32 -9.07
C GLN A 37 -1.31 29.43 -7.53
N GLN A 38 -0.13 29.82 -7.02
CA GLN A 38 0.11 30.64 -5.81
C GLN A 38 -0.04 29.87 -4.47
N GLN A 39 0.90 29.87 -3.50
CA GLN A 39 1.86 30.89 -3.08
C GLN A 39 3.11 30.25 -2.46
N SER A 40 4.26 30.85 -2.77
CA SER A 40 5.54 30.59 -2.14
C SER A 40 5.67 31.41 -0.86
N THR A 41 6.10 30.80 0.25
CA THR A 41 6.91 31.50 1.25
C THR A 41 8.24 30.78 1.42
N ARG A 42 9.27 31.54 1.06
CA ARG A 42 10.67 31.19 0.98
C ARG A 42 11.24 30.90 2.37
N ARG A 43 12.15 29.92 2.45
CA ARG A 43 13.21 29.90 3.46
C ARG A 43 14.57 29.70 2.78
N PRO A 44 15.63 30.39 3.25
CA PRO A 44 16.90 30.46 2.53
C PRO A 44 17.78 29.27 2.91
N SER A 45 18.25 28.52 1.90
CA SER A 45 19.34 27.57 2.07
C SER A 45 20.68 28.26 1.78
N SER A 46 21.58 28.09 2.73
CA SER A 46 22.91 28.64 2.77
C SER A 46 23.89 27.86 1.88
N SER A 47 24.74 28.62 1.21
CA SER A 47 26.06 28.34 0.66
C SER A 47 26.68 26.95 0.88
N LYS A 48 27.07 26.31 -0.24
CA LYS A 48 28.30 25.51 -0.37
C LYS A 48 28.79 25.66 -1.82
N ARG A 49 29.79 26.52 -2.06
CA ARG A 49 31.23 26.22 -2.01
C ARG A 49 31.65 25.30 -3.15
N THR A 50 32.04 25.97 -4.22
CA THR A 50 33.09 25.65 -5.20
C THR A 50 33.88 24.36 -4.96
N GLN A 51 33.78 23.44 -5.90
CA GLN A 51 34.75 22.40 -6.22
C GLN A 51 35.16 22.61 -7.68
N PRO A 52 36.43 22.93 -8.01
CA PRO A 52 36.93 22.76 -9.36
C PRO A 52 37.36 21.29 -9.54
N SER A 53 36.65 20.57 -10.39
CA SER A 53 37.01 19.25 -10.88
C SER A 53 38.26 19.33 -11.75
N ALA A 54 39.23 18.49 -11.41
CA ALA A 54 40.36 18.13 -12.23
C ALA A 54 39.99 16.95 -13.14
N ALA A 55 40.29 17.06 -14.44
CA ALA A 55 40.79 16.02 -15.35
C ALA A 55 40.59 16.48 -16.80
N GLY A 56 41.68 16.49 -17.58
CA GLY A 56 41.64 16.88 -18.99
C GLY A 56 43.05 17.02 -19.57
N ASP A 57 43.70 15.87 -19.72
CA ASP A 57 44.96 15.61 -20.40
C ASP A 57 45.03 16.26 -21.80
N VAL A 58 46.01 17.12 -22.06
CA VAL A 58 46.41 17.50 -23.43
C VAL A 58 47.93 17.66 -23.52
N GLU A 59 48.51 16.64 -24.14
CA GLU A 59 49.71 16.58 -25.00
C GLU A 59 50.63 17.81 -25.10
N THR A 60 51.83 17.61 -24.56
CA THR A 60 53.13 17.69 -25.25
C THR A 60 53.21 18.53 -26.54
N SER A 61 53.76 19.74 -26.40
CA SER A 61 54.56 20.37 -27.46
C SER A 61 55.81 20.99 -26.83
N GLN A 62 56.96 20.41 -27.20
CA GLN A 62 58.30 20.85 -26.83
C GLN A 62 58.56 22.29 -27.30
N ALA A 63 58.91 23.17 -26.35
CA ALA A 63 59.55 24.45 -26.63
C ALA A 63 60.84 24.57 -25.77
N PRO A 64 61.95 25.06 -26.34
CA PRO A 64 63.28 24.91 -25.76
C PRO A 64 63.48 25.74 -24.49
N ALA A 65 64.11 25.12 -23.50
CA ALA A 65 64.39 25.63 -22.18
C ALA A 65 65.16 26.98 -22.19
N ALA A 66 64.43 28.07 -21.93
CA ALA A 66 65.02 29.33 -21.53
C ALA A 66 65.61 29.17 -20.12
N LYS A 67 66.94 29.19 -20.05
CA LYS A 67 67.75 29.14 -18.83
C LYS A 67 67.34 30.30 -17.91
N ARG A 68 66.52 30.01 -16.90
CA ARG A 68 66.18 30.95 -15.84
C ARG A 68 67.47 31.39 -15.15
N PRO A 69 67.66 32.69 -14.91
CA PRO A 69 68.86 33.21 -14.27
C PRO A 69 69.10 32.48 -12.95
N ARG A 70 70.35 32.05 -12.73
CA ARG A 70 70.80 31.39 -11.50
C ARG A 70 70.41 32.29 -10.33
N ARG A 71 69.32 31.93 -9.66
CA ARG A 71 68.86 32.56 -8.43
C ARG A 71 69.98 32.42 -7.41
N ASP A 72 70.50 33.56 -6.96
CA ASP A 72 71.61 33.66 -6.01
C ASP A 72 71.46 32.66 -4.86
N ALA A 73 72.53 31.92 -4.58
CA ALA A 73 72.58 30.98 -3.46
C ALA A 73 72.27 31.69 -2.12
N GLU A 74 72.56 32.99 -2.03
CA GLU A 74 72.27 33.83 -0.87
C GLU A 74 70.78 34.18 -0.74
N ALA A 75 70.04 34.32 -1.85
CA ALA A 75 68.58 34.51 -1.83
C ALA A 75 67.85 33.22 -1.40
N ARG A 76 68.42 32.05 -1.72
CA ARG A 76 67.90 30.76 -1.22
C ARG A 76 68.16 30.58 0.27
N SER A 77 69.35 30.93 0.76
CA SER A 77 69.65 30.83 2.19
C SER A 77 68.84 31.83 3.03
N ARG A 78 68.58 33.04 2.51
CA ARG A 78 67.68 34.02 3.14
C ARG A 78 66.22 33.56 3.15
N GLY A 79 65.75 32.97 2.04
CA GLY A 79 64.40 32.39 1.96
C GLY A 79 64.20 31.21 2.91
N MET A 80 65.21 30.34 3.06
CA MET A 80 65.18 29.22 4.00
C MET A 80 65.11 29.70 5.46
N ARG A 81 65.80 30.80 5.80
CA ARG A 81 65.72 31.42 7.14
C ARG A 81 64.34 32.03 7.43
N MET A 82 63.75 32.73 6.47
CA MET A 82 62.40 33.31 6.62
C MET A 82 61.33 32.23 6.71
N PHE A 83 61.43 31.17 5.91
CA PHE A 83 60.54 30.02 5.98
C PHE A 83 60.71 29.21 7.28
N GLY A 84 61.95 29.07 7.76
CA GLY A 84 62.24 28.51 9.08
C GLY A 84 61.59 29.31 10.22
N LEU A 85 61.57 30.64 10.10
CA LEU A 85 60.90 31.51 11.06
C LEU A 85 59.37 31.29 11.04
N VAL A 86 58.75 31.25 9.85
CA VAL A 86 57.30 31.02 9.70
C VAL A 86 56.88 29.63 10.17
N THR A 87 57.66 28.59 9.87
CA THR A 87 57.38 27.24 10.35
C THR A 87 57.62 27.11 11.85
N SER A 88 58.59 27.84 12.41
CA SER A 88 58.80 27.91 13.87
C SER A 88 57.68 28.66 14.59
N THR A 89 57.14 29.74 14.01
CA THR A 89 55.99 30.45 14.58
C THR A 89 54.71 29.63 14.45
N LEU A 90 54.50 28.91 13.35
CA LEU A 90 53.41 27.94 13.21
C LEU A 90 53.51 26.81 14.23
N LYS A 91 54.71 26.24 14.45
CA LYS A 91 54.94 25.23 15.50
C LYS A 91 54.76 25.80 16.90
N LYS A 92 55.17 27.05 17.14
CA LYS A 92 54.96 27.73 18.42
C LYS A 92 53.48 27.98 18.68
N VAL A 93 52.72 28.43 17.67
CA VAL A 93 51.26 28.58 17.74
C VAL A 93 50.58 27.23 17.92
N ALA A 94 51.06 26.17 17.25
CA ALA A 94 50.54 24.81 17.44
C ALA A 94 50.78 24.31 18.88
N ASN A 95 52.00 24.43 19.38
CA ASN A 95 52.35 24.03 20.76
C ASN A 95 51.62 24.89 21.80
N GLU A 96 51.41 26.19 21.53
CA GLU A 96 50.65 27.07 22.43
C GLU A 96 49.14 26.74 22.38
N ASN A 97 48.61 26.40 21.21
CA ASN A 97 47.23 25.93 21.05
C ASN A 97 47.03 24.57 21.71
N GLU A 98 47.99 23.65 21.62
CA GLU A 98 47.97 22.37 22.32
C GLU A 98 48.03 22.57 23.83
N LYS A 99 48.83 23.51 24.34
CA LYS A 99 48.81 23.91 25.76
C LYS A 99 47.47 24.53 26.18
N ARG A 100 46.80 25.28 25.31
CA ARG A 100 45.45 25.83 25.56
C ARG A 100 44.36 24.75 25.50
N MET A 101 44.51 23.75 24.64
CA MET A 101 43.62 22.58 24.51
C MET A 101 43.80 21.59 25.67
N THR A 102 45.03 21.40 26.15
CA THR A 102 45.34 20.49 27.27
C THR A 102 45.17 21.14 28.64
N GLY A 103 45.20 22.48 28.71
CA GLY A 103 44.91 23.23 29.93
C GLY A 103 43.47 23.02 30.43
N GLU A 104 43.21 23.34 31.70
CA GLU A 104 41.90 23.16 32.32
C GLU A 104 40.75 23.83 31.55
N ALA A 105 41.01 25.00 30.94
CA ALA A 105 40.04 25.69 30.10
C ALA A 105 39.70 24.91 28.82
N GLY A 106 40.67 24.21 28.23
CA GLY A 106 40.47 23.33 27.08
C GLY A 106 39.67 22.08 27.44
N LYS A 107 39.97 21.46 28.60
CA LYS A 107 39.19 20.33 29.13
C LYS A 107 37.72 20.69 29.36
N ARG A 108 37.44 21.86 29.95
CA ARG A 108 36.05 22.34 30.14
C ARG A 108 35.33 22.59 28.83
N ARG A 109 36.01 23.10 27.79
CA ARG A 109 35.43 23.26 26.45
C ARG A 109 35.12 21.91 25.81
N ALA A 110 36.06 20.98 25.86
CA ALA A 110 35.87 19.62 25.34
C ALA A 110 34.69 18.91 26.03
N GLU A 111 34.56 19.04 27.35
CA GLU A 111 33.44 18.49 28.11
C GLU A 111 32.09 19.11 27.70
N ILE A 112 32.03 20.43 27.50
CA ILE A 112 30.80 21.09 27.02
C ILE A 112 30.45 20.64 25.61
N GLU A 113 31.43 20.54 24.71
CA GLU A 113 31.24 20.05 23.35
C GLU A 113 30.76 18.59 23.33
N GLU A 114 31.31 17.74 24.20
CA GLU A 114 30.87 16.37 24.35
C GLU A 114 29.42 16.29 24.86
N ARG A 115 29.07 17.07 25.90
CA ARG A 115 27.68 17.15 26.38
C ARG A 115 26.72 17.63 25.30
N LEU A 116 27.12 18.59 24.47
CA LEU A 116 26.30 19.10 23.39
C LEU A 116 26.15 18.08 22.26
N LYS A 117 27.21 17.34 21.91
CA LYS A 117 27.16 16.23 20.96
C LYS A 117 26.25 15.12 21.46
N GLN A 118 26.36 14.73 22.73
CA GLN A 118 25.49 13.72 23.34
C GLN A 118 24.02 14.15 23.33
N LYS A 119 23.70 15.43 23.58
CA LYS A 119 22.34 15.96 23.46
C LYS A 119 21.82 15.90 22.03
N LEU A 120 22.61 16.35 21.06
CA LEU A 120 22.24 16.26 19.65
C LEU A 120 22.02 14.80 19.21
N GLN A 121 22.88 13.87 19.65
CA GLN A 121 22.72 12.45 19.35
C GLN A 121 21.42 11.89 19.93
N ARG A 122 21.10 12.20 21.19
CA ARG A 122 19.83 11.78 21.80
C ARG A 122 18.62 12.36 21.06
N GLU A 123 18.66 13.65 20.71
CA GLU A 123 17.59 14.29 19.94
C GLU A 123 17.45 13.66 18.55
N THR A 124 18.55 13.33 17.86
CA THR A 124 18.49 12.66 16.56
C THR A 124 17.93 11.23 16.67
N GLU A 125 18.35 10.46 17.68
CA GLU A 125 17.83 9.12 17.94
C GLU A 125 16.34 9.15 18.28
N GLU A 126 15.89 10.12 19.06
CA GLU A 126 14.47 10.33 19.38
C GLU A 126 13.65 10.69 18.14
N LEU A 127 14.18 11.54 17.25
CA LEU A 127 13.52 11.88 15.99
C LEU A 127 13.42 10.66 15.05
N GLU A 128 14.48 9.86 14.95
CA GLU A 128 14.47 8.62 14.16
C GLU A 128 13.51 7.58 14.73
N ALA A 129 13.46 7.42 16.06
CA ALA A 129 12.50 6.57 16.74
C ALA A 129 11.06 7.03 16.48
N ARG A 130 10.78 8.34 16.51
CA ARG A 130 9.46 8.89 16.15
C ARG A 130 9.12 8.68 14.68
N ALA A 131 10.07 8.91 13.78
CA ALA A 131 9.87 8.74 12.34
C ALA A 131 9.59 7.27 11.96
N SER A 132 10.34 6.33 12.57
CA SER A 132 10.11 4.89 12.35
C SER A 132 8.76 4.42 12.89
N GLN A 133 8.31 4.95 14.04
CA GLN A 133 6.96 4.69 14.55
C GLN A 133 5.87 5.22 13.63
N GLU A 134 6.01 6.45 13.13
CA GLU A 134 5.05 7.03 12.18
C GLU A 134 5.01 6.24 10.87
N GLN A 135 6.15 5.75 10.39
CA GLN A 135 6.22 4.89 9.22
C GLN A 135 5.47 3.57 9.45
N GLN A 136 5.58 2.97 10.62
CA GLN A 136 4.82 1.76 10.99
C GLN A 136 3.31 2.04 11.08
N ASP A 137 2.91 3.17 11.69
CA ASP A 137 1.51 3.59 11.73
C ASP A 137 0.94 3.82 10.33
N ARG A 138 1.71 4.45 9.45
CA ARG A 138 1.33 4.66 8.05
C ARG A 138 1.16 3.36 7.30
N ALA A 139 2.08 2.40 7.49
CA ALA A 139 1.98 1.07 6.88
C ALA A 139 0.73 0.31 7.35
N ASP A 140 0.43 0.36 8.65
CA ASP A 140 -0.75 -0.31 9.21
C ASP A 140 -2.06 0.33 8.73
N LEU A 141 -2.11 1.65 8.56
CA LEU A 141 -3.27 2.34 7.98
C LEU A 141 -3.47 1.98 6.50
N ALA A 142 -2.39 1.84 5.74
CA ALA A 142 -2.46 1.41 4.34
C ALA A 142 -3.00 -0.02 4.22
N GLU A 143 -2.54 -0.93 5.08
CA GLU A 143 -3.07 -2.30 5.16
C GLU A 143 -4.53 -2.34 5.60
N LEU A 144 -4.91 -1.51 6.57
CA LEU A 144 -6.31 -1.38 6.97
C LEU A 144 -7.19 -0.95 5.80
N SER A 145 -6.77 0.06 5.04
CA SER A 145 -7.48 0.52 3.84
C SER A 145 -7.58 -0.58 2.78
N ARG A 146 -6.51 -1.36 2.57
CA ARG A 146 -6.50 -2.50 1.65
C ARG A 146 -7.53 -3.56 2.06
N ILE A 147 -7.59 -3.91 3.34
CA ILE A 147 -8.55 -4.89 3.86
C ILE A 147 -9.99 -4.38 3.74
N THR A 148 -10.26 -3.11 4.09
CA THR A 148 -11.60 -2.55 3.95
C THR A 148 -12.07 -2.54 2.49
N ASN A 149 -11.18 -2.20 1.56
CA ASN A 149 -11.48 -2.24 0.13
C ASN A 149 -11.72 -3.67 -0.34
N ALA A 150 -10.94 -4.65 0.14
CA ALA A 150 -11.15 -6.06 -0.20
C ALA A 150 -12.50 -6.60 0.28
N ILE A 151 -12.96 -6.20 1.47
CA ILE A 151 -14.30 -6.56 1.97
C ILE A 151 -15.38 -5.92 1.08
N ALA A 152 -15.26 -4.62 0.79
CA ALA A 152 -16.25 -3.89 -0.01
C ALA A 152 -16.36 -4.44 -1.45
N LEU A 153 -15.22 -4.69 -2.11
CA LEU A 153 -15.18 -5.27 -3.45
C LEU A 153 -15.74 -6.69 -3.46
N GLY A 154 -15.30 -7.56 -2.54
CA GLY A 154 -15.80 -8.92 -2.49
C GLY A 154 -17.30 -9.00 -2.16
N GLU A 155 -17.83 -8.07 -1.37
CA GLU A 155 -19.27 -8.01 -1.08
C GLU A 155 -20.09 -7.53 -2.30
N ALA A 156 -19.59 -6.54 -3.04
CA ALA A 156 -20.20 -6.12 -4.29
C ALA A 156 -20.21 -7.25 -5.32
N ASP A 157 -19.06 -7.90 -5.52
CA ASP A 157 -18.89 -9.02 -6.46
C ASP A 157 -19.82 -10.19 -6.10
N PHE A 158 -19.86 -10.57 -4.82
CA PHE A 158 -20.72 -11.65 -4.34
C PHE A 158 -22.20 -11.35 -4.59
N ARG A 159 -22.67 -10.13 -4.29
CA ARG A 159 -24.06 -9.72 -4.55
C ARG A 159 -24.42 -9.80 -6.04
N VAL A 160 -23.54 -9.31 -6.91
CA VAL A 160 -23.76 -9.34 -8.36
C VAL A 160 -23.82 -10.79 -8.85
N ARG A 161 -22.87 -11.64 -8.44
CA ARG A 161 -22.84 -13.06 -8.81
C ARG A 161 -24.07 -13.81 -8.31
N LYS A 162 -24.49 -13.59 -7.06
CA LYS A 162 -25.70 -14.19 -6.47
C LYS A 162 -26.95 -13.83 -7.28
N ALA A 163 -27.14 -12.54 -7.57
CA ALA A 163 -28.27 -12.06 -8.37
C ALA A 163 -28.25 -12.63 -9.80
N GLN A 164 -27.08 -12.68 -10.42
CA GLN A 164 -26.91 -13.21 -11.77
C GLN A 164 -27.18 -14.71 -11.84
N LYS A 165 -26.62 -15.51 -10.91
CA LYS A 165 -26.87 -16.95 -10.83
C LYS A 165 -28.35 -17.25 -10.68
N ARG A 166 -29.02 -16.59 -9.74
CA ARG A 166 -30.46 -16.75 -9.53
C ARG A 166 -31.28 -16.35 -10.76
N ARG A 167 -30.89 -15.28 -11.46
CA ARG A 167 -31.56 -14.86 -12.70
C ARG A 167 -31.37 -15.87 -13.84
N LEU A 168 -30.20 -16.49 -13.96
CA LEU A 168 -29.91 -17.46 -15.02
C LEU A 168 -30.45 -18.86 -14.72
N ALA A 169 -30.74 -19.16 -13.46
CA ALA A 169 -31.32 -20.44 -13.04
C ALA A 169 -32.71 -20.72 -13.64
N SER A 170 -33.47 -19.68 -13.99
CA SER A 170 -34.79 -19.82 -14.62
C SER A 170 -34.76 -19.99 -16.14
N PHE A 171 -33.57 -20.20 -16.73
CA PHE A 171 -33.40 -20.40 -18.16
C PHE A 171 -32.78 -21.77 -18.44
N LEU A 172 -33.24 -22.40 -19.53
CA LEU A 172 -32.57 -23.56 -20.10
C LEU A 172 -31.27 -23.11 -20.77
N CYS A 173 -30.23 -23.92 -20.68
CA CYS A 173 -28.92 -23.61 -21.25
C CYS A 173 -28.59 -24.57 -22.39
N ALA A 174 -28.37 -24.04 -23.60
CA ALA A 174 -27.79 -24.80 -24.71
C ALA A 174 -26.39 -24.27 -24.99
N LYS A 175 -25.41 -25.16 -25.12
CA LYS A 175 -24.08 -24.78 -25.59
C LYS A 175 -24.07 -24.76 -27.10
N VAL A 176 -23.66 -23.64 -27.67
CA VAL A 176 -23.54 -23.47 -29.12
C VAL A 176 -22.07 -23.22 -29.46
N ASP A 177 -21.55 -24.04 -30.37
CA ASP A 177 -20.24 -23.81 -30.98
C ASP A 177 -20.33 -22.63 -31.94
N VAL A 178 -19.53 -21.58 -31.70
CA VAL A 178 -19.51 -20.39 -32.59
C VAL A 178 -19.09 -20.74 -34.01
N SER A 179 -18.29 -21.81 -34.16
CA SER A 179 -17.86 -22.38 -35.44
C SER A 179 -19.04 -22.65 -36.38
N ASP A 180 -20.16 -23.16 -35.86
CA ASP A 180 -21.33 -23.49 -36.68
C ASP A 180 -22.09 -22.25 -37.17
N SER A 181 -22.05 -21.15 -36.41
CA SER A 181 -22.78 -19.92 -36.76
C SER A 181 -22.16 -19.16 -37.94
N THR A 182 -20.83 -19.26 -38.13
CA THR A 182 -20.11 -18.49 -39.16
C THR A 182 -20.03 -19.22 -40.50
N VAL A 183 -20.03 -20.56 -40.49
CA VAL A 183 -19.97 -21.37 -41.72
C VAL A 183 -21.29 -21.33 -42.49
N ALA A 184 -22.44 -21.22 -41.80
CA ALA A 184 -23.75 -21.20 -42.46
C ALA A 184 -24.02 -19.95 -43.34
N ARG A 185 -23.22 -18.88 -43.25
CA ARG A 185 -23.41 -17.66 -44.06
C ARG A 185 -22.48 -17.53 -45.28
N ARG A 186 -21.43 -18.35 -45.42
CA ARG A 186 -20.44 -18.18 -46.51
C ARG A 186 -20.66 -19.05 -47.74
N ASP A 187 -21.49 -20.09 -47.67
CA ASP A 187 -21.72 -21.02 -48.80
C ASP A 187 -22.85 -20.62 -49.76
N GLY A 188 -23.45 -19.44 -49.59
CA GLY A 188 -24.56 -18.96 -50.44
C GLY A 188 -24.15 -18.31 -51.78
N GLY A 189 -22.87 -18.14 -52.09
CA GLY A 189 -22.48 -17.30 -53.23
C GLY A 189 -21.08 -17.55 -53.78
N GLY A 190 -20.81 -18.78 -54.25
CA GLY A 190 -19.50 -19.14 -54.81
C GLY A 190 -19.59 -20.27 -55.81
N SER A 191 -20.24 -20.00 -56.95
CA SER A 191 -20.12 -20.77 -58.19
C SER A 191 -18.67 -21.17 -58.47
N GLY A 192 -18.35 -22.46 -58.34
CA GLY A 192 -17.01 -22.98 -58.61
C GLY A 192 -17.01 -24.48 -58.83
N SER A 193 -17.34 -24.89 -60.06
CA SER A 193 -17.10 -26.21 -60.62
C SER A 193 -15.66 -26.69 -60.32
N GLY A 194 -15.51 -27.66 -59.43
CA GLY A 194 -14.22 -28.21 -59.04
C GLY A 194 -14.34 -29.68 -58.65
N ARG A 195 -14.36 -30.56 -59.66
CA ARG A 195 -14.24 -32.01 -59.50
C ARG A 195 -12.84 -32.36 -58.95
N GLY A 196 -12.76 -33.10 -57.85
CA GLY A 196 -11.52 -33.74 -57.38
C GLY A 196 -11.61 -34.11 -55.91
N ALA A 197 -12.05 -35.32 -55.58
CA ALA A 197 -11.19 -36.48 -55.37
C ALA A 197 -10.83 -36.68 -53.89
N HIS A 198 -11.54 -37.64 -53.28
CA HIS A 198 -11.07 -38.59 -52.26
C HIS A 198 -10.18 -38.08 -51.12
N ARG A 199 -10.75 -38.02 -49.91
CA ARG A 199 -10.15 -38.73 -48.78
C ARG A 199 -11.19 -39.17 -47.76
N ALA A 200 -11.49 -40.46 -47.82
CA ALA A 200 -12.10 -41.20 -46.74
C ALA A 200 -11.18 -41.12 -45.51
N GLY A 201 -11.68 -40.55 -44.43
CA GLY A 201 -11.01 -40.47 -43.14
C GLY A 201 -12.08 -40.36 -42.07
N GLY A 202 -12.84 -41.43 -41.89
CA GLY A 202 -13.83 -41.54 -40.83
C GLY A 202 -13.16 -41.36 -39.47
N ARG A 203 -13.44 -40.23 -38.82
CA ARG A 203 -13.30 -40.11 -37.38
C ARG A 203 -14.71 -40.26 -36.80
N ALA A 204 -15.01 -41.49 -36.40
CA ALA A 204 -16.04 -41.77 -35.42
C ALA A 204 -15.62 -41.12 -34.10
N GLY A 205 -15.90 -39.83 -33.96
CA GLY A 205 -15.92 -39.15 -32.68
C GLY A 205 -17.29 -39.39 -32.08
N ALA A 206 -17.35 -40.35 -31.17
CA ALA A 206 -18.51 -40.63 -30.35
C ALA A 206 -19.10 -39.32 -29.78
N ASP A 207 -20.33 -38.99 -30.16
CA ASP A 207 -21.55 -38.96 -29.34
C ASP A 207 -21.40 -38.79 -27.82
N ASN A 208 -20.38 -38.07 -27.35
CA ASN A 208 -20.32 -37.47 -26.03
C ASN A 208 -20.92 -36.06 -26.12
N SER A 209 -22.21 -35.97 -26.48
CA SER A 209 -23.01 -34.84 -26.00
C SER A 209 -23.29 -35.10 -24.52
N GLU A 210 -22.23 -35.08 -23.72
CA GLU A 210 -22.31 -34.99 -22.29
C GLU A 210 -23.02 -33.67 -22.03
N TYR A 211 -24.32 -33.74 -21.72
CA TYR A 211 -25.11 -32.64 -21.18
C TYR A 211 -24.45 -32.28 -19.85
N LEU A 212 -23.33 -31.57 -19.94
CA LEU A 212 -22.56 -31.05 -18.83
C LEU A 212 -23.43 -29.99 -18.16
N SER A 213 -23.97 -30.39 -17.02
CA SER A 213 -24.77 -29.65 -16.05
C SER A 213 -24.52 -28.14 -16.09
N THR A 214 -25.62 -27.37 -16.21
CA THR A 214 -25.66 -25.91 -16.23
C THR A 214 -24.97 -25.25 -15.02
N ALA A 215 -24.80 -26.00 -13.94
CA ALA A 215 -24.27 -25.54 -12.66
C ALA A 215 -22.78 -25.13 -12.68
N ASP A 216 -21.94 -25.78 -13.49
CA ASP A 216 -20.50 -25.47 -13.52
C ASP A 216 -20.19 -24.17 -14.27
N TYR A 217 -21.09 -23.74 -15.17
CA TYR A 217 -20.86 -22.57 -16.04
C TYR A 217 -21.42 -21.26 -15.47
N ALA A 218 -22.30 -21.34 -14.47
CA ALA A 218 -22.80 -20.14 -13.79
C ALA A 218 -21.74 -19.53 -12.83
N ILE A 219 -20.60 -20.20 -12.64
CA ILE A 219 -19.51 -19.73 -11.76
C ILE A 219 -18.64 -18.68 -12.46
N ASP A 220 -18.45 -18.81 -13.78
CA ASP A 220 -17.59 -17.94 -14.59
C ASP A 220 -18.39 -17.33 -15.74
N LEU A 221 -19.33 -16.42 -15.44
CA LEU A 221 -19.75 -15.46 -16.47
C LEU A 221 -18.64 -14.41 -16.57
N PRO A 222 -17.81 -14.43 -17.62
CA PRO A 222 -16.72 -13.48 -17.76
C PRO A 222 -17.36 -12.09 -17.94
N PHE A 223 -17.25 -11.24 -16.91
CA PHE A 223 -17.71 -9.84 -16.98
C PHE A 223 -17.02 -9.04 -18.11
N GLY A 224 -15.92 -9.56 -18.65
CA GLY A 224 -15.47 -9.26 -20.00
C GLY A 224 -15.41 -10.54 -20.79
N LEU A 225 -16.41 -10.80 -21.66
CA LEU A 225 -16.34 -11.85 -22.66
C LEU A 225 -14.94 -11.82 -23.28
N GLU A 226 -14.13 -12.85 -23.02
CA GLU A 226 -12.85 -12.98 -23.72
C GLU A 226 -13.14 -12.88 -25.23
N PRO A 227 -12.27 -12.22 -26.00
CA PRO A 227 -12.44 -12.10 -27.43
C PRO A 227 -12.69 -13.49 -28.02
N LEU A 228 -13.74 -13.61 -28.84
CA LEU A 228 -14.25 -14.89 -29.32
C LEU A 228 -13.11 -15.70 -29.93
N ARG A 229 -12.68 -16.75 -29.22
CA ARG A 229 -11.75 -17.73 -29.76
C ARG A 229 -12.56 -18.72 -30.60
N GLU A 230 -12.12 -18.94 -31.83
CA GLU A 230 -12.70 -19.99 -32.69
C GLU A 230 -12.64 -21.33 -31.96
N GLY A 231 -13.81 -21.98 -31.80
CA GLY A 231 -13.95 -23.23 -31.05
C GLY A 231 -14.34 -23.12 -29.57
N ALA A 232 -14.65 -21.91 -29.06
CA ALA A 232 -15.25 -21.79 -27.74
C ALA A 232 -16.78 -22.08 -27.79
N LEU A 233 -17.24 -22.96 -26.90
CA LEU A 233 -18.66 -23.24 -26.65
C LEU A 233 -19.26 -22.13 -25.78
N TYR A 234 -20.31 -21.46 -26.27
CA TYR A 234 -20.98 -20.42 -25.50
C TYR A 234 -22.30 -20.94 -24.93
N PRO A 235 -22.55 -20.74 -23.61
CA PRO A 235 -23.85 -21.03 -23.04
C PRO A 235 -24.87 -19.99 -23.55
N ILE A 236 -25.88 -20.46 -24.27
CA ILE A 236 -27.05 -19.68 -24.67
C ILE A 236 -28.18 -20.04 -23.72
N TYR A 237 -28.59 -19.05 -22.93
CA TYR A 237 -29.72 -19.14 -22.03
C TYR A 237 -31.00 -18.78 -22.80
N TYR A 238 -31.99 -19.68 -22.82
CA TYR A 238 -33.27 -19.45 -23.47
C TYR A 238 -34.40 -20.03 -22.62
N LEU A 239 -35.57 -19.41 -22.70
CA LEU A 239 -36.76 -19.87 -22.01
C LEU A 239 -37.90 -19.99 -23.02
N PRO A 240 -38.28 -21.22 -23.43
CA PRO A 240 -39.41 -21.44 -24.32
C PRO A 240 -40.72 -20.87 -23.73
N THR A 241 -41.59 -20.33 -24.58
CA THR A 241 -42.90 -19.79 -24.13
C THR A 241 -43.84 -20.86 -23.57
N LYS A 242 -43.61 -22.13 -23.94
CA LYS A 242 -44.34 -23.30 -23.44
C LYS A 242 -43.31 -24.33 -23.04
N LEU A 243 -43.29 -24.68 -21.77
CA LEU A 243 -42.44 -25.73 -21.25
C LEU A 243 -43.20 -27.05 -21.30
N LEU A 244 -42.47 -28.13 -21.55
CA LEU A 244 -42.95 -29.47 -21.29
C LEU A 244 -42.91 -29.72 -19.78
N PRO A 245 -43.81 -30.53 -19.19
CA PRO A 245 -43.76 -30.81 -17.75
C PRO A 245 -42.38 -31.28 -17.25
N SER A 246 -41.70 -32.13 -18.04
CA SER A 246 -40.34 -32.56 -17.70
C SER A 246 -39.29 -31.44 -17.71
N GLN A 247 -39.51 -30.37 -18.47
CA GLN A 247 -38.63 -29.19 -18.49
C GLN A 247 -38.94 -28.26 -17.31
N GLU A 248 -40.18 -28.21 -16.84
CA GLU A 248 -40.54 -27.51 -15.61
C GLU A 248 -39.86 -28.20 -14.41
N ASP A 249 -39.96 -29.52 -14.31
CA ASP A 249 -39.28 -30.32 -13.28
C ASP A 249 -37.74 -30.09 -13.33
N GLU A 250 -37.14 -30.05 -14.52
CA GLU A 250 -35.70 -29.80 -14.69
C GLU A 250 -35.29 -28.38 -14.25
N LEU A 251 -36.12 -27.38 -14.53
CA LEU A 251 -35.87 -26.01 -14.08
C LEU A 251 -35.99 -25.89 -12.57
N ASP A 252 -37.00 -26.52 -11.96
CA ASP A 252 -37.15 -26.55 -10.50
C ASP A 252 -35.94 -27.20 -9.83
N GLU A 253 -35.48 -28.35 -10.34
CA GLU A 253 -34.25 -29.00 -9.87
C GLU A 253 -32.99 -28.12 -10.07
N GLN A 254 -32.93 -27.35 -11.17
CA GLN A 254 -31.85 -26.42 -11.43
C GLN A 254 -31.86 -25.25 -10.45
N GLU A 255 -33.02 -24.67 -10.17
CA GLU A 255 -33.20 -23.59 -9.20
C GLU A 255 -32.79 -24.04 -7.79
N ASP A 256 -33.28 -25.19 -7.34
CA ASP A 256 -32.92 -25.79 -6.05
C ASP A 256 -31.41 -26.02 -5.92
N ARG A 257 -30.77 -26.47 -7.00
CA ARG A 257 -29.32 -26.70 -7.03
C ARG A 257 -28.56 -25.37 -6.95
N VAL A 258 -29.00 -24.34 -7.68
CA VAL A 258 -28.38 -23.02 -7.65
C VAL A 258 -28.51 -22.39 -6.28
N ASP A 259 -29.66 -22.54 -5.62
CA ASP A 259 -29.87 -22.03 -4.26
C ASP A 259 -28.92 -22.69 -3.25
N ARG A 260 -28.76 -24.02 -3.29
CA ARG A 260 -27.74 -24.71 -2.46
C ARG A 260 -26.32 -24.18 -2.72
N LEU A 261 -25.94 -23.99 -3.99
CA LEU A 261 -24.64 -23.44 -4.35
C LEU A 261 -24.45 -21.99 -3.88
N ILE A 262 -25.52 -21.21 -3.86
CA ILE A 262 -25.51 -19.83 -3.33
C ILE A 262 -25.31 -19.86 -1.82
N ASP A 263 -25.98 -20.76 -1.10
CA ASP A 263 -25.87 -20.89 0.36
C ASP A 263 -24.47 -21.35 0.79
N ASP A 264 -23.89 -22.31 0.06
CA ASP A 264 -22.51 -22.75 0.27
C ASP A 264 -21.53 -21.59 0.05
N ALA A 265 -21.65 -20.89 -1.09
CA ALA A 265 -20.81 -19.73 -1.41
C ALA A 265 -21.01 -18.57 -0.42
N GLU A 266 -22.22 -18.38 0.12
CA GLU A 266 -22.50 -17.38 1.15
C GLU A 266 -21.80 -17.73 2.46
N THR A 267 -21.79 -19.00 2.83
CA THR A 267 -21.10 -19.51 4.02
C THR A 267 -19.59 -19.29 3.89
N GLU A 268 -18.99 -19.68 2.76
CA GLU A 268 -17.57 -19.44 2.46
C GLU A 268 -17.22 -17.94 2.48
N TRP A 269 -18.06 -17.10 1.86
CA TRP A 269 -17.85 -15.65 1.85
C TRP A 269 -17.92 -15.06 3.26
N ARG A 270 -18.86 -15.53 4.09
CA ARG A 270 -19.03 -15.08 5.48
C ARG A 270 -17.79 -15.43 6.32
N GLU A 271 -17.24 -16.63 6.17
CA GLU A 271 -16.01 -17.04 6.83
C GLU A 271 -14.80 -16.20 6.39
N ARG A 272 -14.64 -16.00 5.08
CA ARG A 272 -13.58 -15.15 4.53
C ARG A 272 -13.69 -13.71 5.02
N LYS A 273 -14.90 -13.14 5.03
CA LYS A 273 -15.19 -11.79 5.53
C LYS A 273 -14.84 -11.68 7.01
N LYS A 274 -15.25 -12.65 7.83
CA LYS A 274 -14.90 -12.70 9.26
C LYS A 274 -13.38 -12.68 9.47
N GLY A 275 -12.62 -13.48 8.71
CA GLY A 275 -11.15 -13.50 8.79
C GLY A 275 -10.48 -12.19 8.33
N LEU A 276 -11.11 -11.41 7.45
CA LEU A 276 -10.65 -10.07 7.08
C LEU A 276 -10.98 -9.04 8.17
N GLU A 277 -12.18 -9.13 8.75
CA GLU A 277 -12.63 -8.26 9.84
C GLU A 277 -11.78 -8.42 11.10
N GLU A 278 -11.43 -9.67 11.46
CA GLU A 278 -10.52 -9.98 12.57
C GLU A 278 -9.13 -9.36 12.34
N ARG A 279 -8.58 -9.51 11.13
CA ARG A 279 -7.30 -8.86 10.77
C ARG A 279 -7.37 -7.34 10.83
N SER A 280 -8.45 -6.75 10.32
CA SER A 280 -8.71 -5.31 10.43
C SER A 280 -8.81 -4.87 11.90
N LYS A 281 -9.46 -5.65 12.76
CA LYS A 281 -9.57 -5.37 14.19
C LYS A 281 -8.19 -5.38 14.87
N LEU A 282 -7.38 -6.41 14.62
CA LEU A 282 -6.01 -6.51 15.14
C LEU A 282 -5.14 -5.31 14.72
N LEU A 283 -5.26 -4.87 13.46
CA LEU A 283 -4.58 -3.67 12.95
C LEU A 283 -5.02 -2.40 13.69
N ARG A 284 -6.33 -2.20 13.89
CA ARG A 284 -6.85 -1.06 14.65
C ARG A 284 -6.39 -1.08 16.10
N ASP A 285 -6.38 -2.24 16.74
CA ASP A 285 -5.92 -2.40 18.12
C ASP A 285 -4.41 -2.12 18.23
N ARG A 286 -3.60 -2.57 17.26
CA ARG A 286 -2.17 -2.26 17.17
C ARG A 286 -1.91 -0.75 17.02
N ILE A 287 -2.63 -0.07 16.13
CA ILE A 287 -2.54 1.39 15.96
C ILE A 287 -2.97 2.11 17.24
N ARG A 288 -4.06 1.66 17.87
CA ARG A 288 -4.57 2.24 19.13
C ARG A 288 -3.55 2.08 20.26
N ALA A 289 -2.92 0.91 20.39
CA ALA A 289 -1.91 0.66 21.40
C ALA A 289 -0.70 1.60 21.25
N ARG A 290 -0.17 1.79 20.04
CA ARG A 290 0.95 2.71 19.78
C ARG A 290 0.60 4.18 20.00
N ARG A 291 -0.65 4.59 19.70
CA ARG A 291 -1.11 5.97 19.95
C ARG A 291 -1.42 6.24 21.42
N GLY A 292 -1.91 5.24 22.15
CA GLY A 292 -2.16 5.31 23.58
C GLY A 292 -0.89 5.59 24.37
N THR A 293 0.17 4.83 24.12
CA THR A 293 1.47 5.03 24.80
C THR A 293 2.10 6.38 24.50
N LYS A 294 1.95 6.91 23.27
CA LYS A 294 2.43 8.24 22.90
C LYS A 294 1.76 9.36 23.71
N THR A 295 0.46 9.24 23.96
CA THR A 295 -0.30 10.24 24.72
C THR A 295 0.14 10.27 26.19
N GLU A 296 0.41 9.11 26.77
CA GLU A 296 0.93 9.00 28.14
C GLU A 296 2.36 9.56 28.27
N GLN A 297 3.24 9.31 27.29
CA GLN A 297 4.59 9.87 27.28
C GLN A 297 4.59 11.40 27.19
N MET A 298 3.77 12.00 26.32
CA MET A 298 3.68 13.46 26.22
C MET A 298 3.15 14.11 27.51
N GLN A 299 2.25 13.45 28.23
CA GLN A 299 1.73 13.98 29.50
C GLN A 299 2.75 13.94 30.64
N ILE A 300 3.72 13.02 30.61
CA ILE A 300 4.77 12.93 31.64
C ILE A 300 5.81 14.04 31.45
N ASP A 301 6.18 14.35 30.20
CA ASP A 301 7.18 15.38 29.90
C ASP A 301 6.69 16.80 30.29
N ASP A 302 5.40 17.10 30.11
CA ASP A 302 4.81 18.38 30.54
C ASP A 302 4.68 18.50 32.08
N ARG A 303 4.70 17.37 32.80
CA ARG A 303 4.55 17.33 34.27
C ARG A 303 5.87 17.37 35.02
N ILE A 304 7.01 17.28 34.35
CA ILE A 304 8.31 17.56 34.97
C ILE A 304 8.48 19.08 34.92
N PRO A 305 8.25 19.82 36.03
CA PRO A 305 8.55 21.24 36.04
C PRO A 305 10.02 21.40 35.70
N SER A 306 10.30 22.10 34.61
CA SER A 306 11.62 22.56 34.18
C SER A 306 12.34 23.25 35.35
N SER A 307 12.99 22.46 36.19
CA SER A 307 13.71 22.91 37.39
C SER A 307 15.13 23.37 37.05
N SER A 308 15.49 23.48 35.77
CA SER A 308 16.67 24.23 35.34
C SER A 308 16.45 25.74 35.42
N LYS A 309 15.95 26.22 36.58
CA LYS A 309 16.20 27.58 37.05
C LYS A 309 17.64 27.57 37.56
N THR A 310 18.59 27.69 36.63
CA THR A 310 19.96 28.07 37.01
C THR A 310 19.88 29.52 37.46
N GLU A 311 19.71 29.65 38.77
CA GLU A 311 20.04 30.80 39.58
C GLU A 311 21.46 31.26 39.24
N ASN A 312 21.57 32.21 38.32
CA ASN A 312 22.74 33.06 38.17
C ASN A 312 22.24 34.50 38.02
N GLY A 313 22.20 35.18 39.17
CA GLY A 313 22.72 36.53 39.37
C GLY A 313 22.29 37.62 38.40
N ASP A 314 21.31 38.40 38.83
CA ASP A 314 21.46 39.84 39.05
C ASP A 314 22.09 40.67 37.90
N THR A 315 21.23 41.23 37.05
CA THR A 315 21.45 42.57 36.49
C THR A 315 20.12 43.29 36.40
N LYS A 316 19.78 43.91 37.53
CA LYS A 316 18.80 44.97 37.67
C LYS A 316 19.13 46.13 36.73
N VAL A 317 18.46 46.23 35.58
CA VAL A 317 18.32 47.49 34.84
C VAL A 317 16.87 47.91 34.91
N LYS A 318 16.65 48.92 35.74
CA LYS A 318 15.39 49.62 35.98
C LYS A 318 15.21 50.65 34.86
N ALA A 319 14.15 50.51 34.09
CA ALA A 319 13.53 51.55 33.27
C ALA A 319 12.05 51.12 33.21
N GLU A 320 11.12 51.67 34.00
CA GLU A 320 10.54 53.02 33.85
C GLU A 320 10.36 53.36 32.37
N GLU A 321 9.21 53.65 31.81
CA GLU A 321 7.81 53.82 32.20
C GLU A 321 7.18 54.27 30.87
N GLU A 322 6.02 53.75 30.47
CA GLU A 322 4.96 54.53 29.82
C GLU A 322 3.80 53.61 29.42
N GLU A 323 2.68 53.87 30.08
CA GLU A 323 1.32 53.58 29.66
C GLU A 323 1.05 54.09 28.24
N GLU A 324 0.20 53.37 27.50
CA GLU A 324 -1.05 53.94 26.96
C GLU A 324 -1.97 52.79 26.48
N PRO A 325 -3.28 52.85 26.79
CA PRO A 325 -4.27 51.87 26.35
C PRO A 325 -4.99 52.34 25.08
N ALA A 326 -5.01 51.53 24.03
CA ALA A 326 -5.87 51.77 22.88
C ALA A 326 -6.62 50.52 22.46
N GLU A 327 -7.94 50.61 22.66
CA GLU A 327 -9.01 49.82 22.09
C GLU A 327 -8.75 49.48 20.60
N ASN A 328 -8.99 48.23 20.22
CA ASN A 328 -9.51 47.97 18.88
C ASN A 328 -10.62 46.92 18.91
N ARG A 329 -11.83 47.45 18.93
CA ARG A 329 -13.08 46.76 18.66
C ARG A 329 -13.10 46.26 17.22
N GLY A 330 -13.60 45.04 17.06
CA GLY A 330 -14.37 44.67 15.88
C GLY A 330 -13.61 43.89 14.83
N ARG A 331 -13.76 42.57 14.87
CA ARG A 331 -13.89 41.82 13.62
C ARG A 331 -14.96 40.77 13.77
N ALA A 332 -16.02 41.00 13.01
CA ALA A 332 -17.27 40.25 12.96
C ALA A 332 -17.05 38.78 12.63
N GLU A 333 -17.84 37.96 13.30
CA GLU A 333 -18.12 36.58 12.92
C GLU A 333 -18.95 36.55 11.63
N PRO A 334 -18.65 35.67 10.67
CA PRO A 334 -19.63 35.26 9.68
C PRO A 334 -20.47 34.12 10.26
N SER A 335 -21.71 34.46 10.61
CA SER A 335 -22.82 33.53 10.79
C SER A 335 -22.96 32.67 9.54
N THR A 336 -22.81 31.35 9.71
CA THR A 336 -23.27 30.37 8.71
C THR A 336 -24.47 29.68 9.29
N GLU A 337 -25.61 30.36 9.21
CA GLU A 337 -26.93 29.75 9.27
C GLU A 337 -27.07 28.87 8.03
N HIS A 338 -27.08 27.56 8.21
CA HIS A 338 -27.70 26.65 7.25
C HIS A 338 -28.62 25.71 8.02
N ASP A 339 -29.85 26.19 8.20
CA ASP A 339 -31.02 25.40 8.48
C ASP A 339 -31.18 24.34 7.38
N GLY A 340 -30.94 23.10 7.77
CA GLY A 340 -31.14 21.90 6.97
C GLY A 340 -31.64 20.78 7.86
N ASP A 341 -32.75 21.05 8.55
CA ASP A 341 -33.59 20.07 9.24
C ASP A 341 -34.07 19.02 8.22
N VAL A 342 -33.27 17.96 8.05
CA VAL A 342 -33.69 16.72 7.40
C VAL A 342 -33.90 15.67 8.48
N ARG A 343 -35.07 15.79 9.09
CA ARG A 343 -35.73 14.79 9.91
C ARG A 343 -36.10 13.58 9.04
N MET A 344 -35.13 12.71 8.76
CA MET A 344 -35.42 11.38 8.20
C MET A 344 -35.86 10.48 9.35
N GLY A 345 -37.12 10.06 9.26
CA GLY A 345 -37.84 9.30 10.26
C GLY A 345 -37.07 8.08 10.76
N GLU A 346 -36.80 8.11 12.05
CA GLU A 346 -36.60 6.95 12.89
C GLU A 346 -37.93 6.19 12.92
N THR A 347 -38.09 5.24 12.00
CA THR A 347 -39.15 4.25 12.10
C THR A 347 -38.78 3.32 13.24
N ASP A 348 -39.37 3.58 14.40
CA ASP A 348 -39.56 2.63 15.49
C ASP A 348 -40.21 1.35 14.93
N ILE A 349 -39.40 0.38 14.53
CA ILE A 349 -39.83 -1.00 14.35
C ILE A 349 -39.88 -1.60 15.74
N LYS A 350 -41.06 -1.47 16.36
CA LYS A 350 -41.49 -2.27 17.49
C LYS A 350 -41.72 -3.70 16.99
N ASP A 351 -40.69 -4.53 17.07
CA ASP A 351 -40.88 -5.98 17.08
C ASP A 351 -41.31 -6.39 18.49
N ALA A 352 -42.61 -6.18 18.74
CA ALA A 352 -43.37 -7.05 19.63
C ALA A 352 -43.86 -8.24 18.79
N ASP A 353 -44.01 -9.39 19.45
CA ASP A 353 -44.55 -10.67 18.95
C ASP A 353 -43.54 -11.67 18.35
N ALA A 354 -43.01 -12.55 19.21
CA ALA A 354 -43.18 -14.00 19.06
C ALA A 354 -42.62 -14.74 20.29
N ALA A 355 -43.35 -14.66 21.39
CA ALA A 355 -43.30 -15.66 22.46
C ALA A 355 -44.47 -16.64 22.25
N ALA A 356 -44.18 -17.83 21.72
CA ALA A 356 -44.97 -19.05 21.86
C ALA A 356 -44.09 -20.22 21.40
N ALA A 357 -43.66 -21.08 22.34
CA ALA A 357 -44.00 -22.51 22.41
C ALA A 357 -43.35 -23.34 21.27
N GLU A 358 -42.58 -24.40 21.51
CA GLU A 358 -42.96 -25.65 22.17
C GLU A 358 -41.67 -26.37 22.65
N THR A 359 -41.52 -26.70 23.93
CA THR A 359 -41.71 -28.07 24.46
C THR A 359 -41.35 -29.20 23.49
N SER A 360 -40.12 -29.72 23.59
CA SER A 360 -39.86 -31.13 23.27
C SER A 360 -39.07 -31.78 24.40
N VAL A 361 -39.80 -32.61 25.13
CA VAL A 361 -39.33 -33.60 26.09
C VAL A 361 -38.87 -34.80 25.27
N GLU A 362 -37.60 -35.18 25.34
CA GLU A 362 -37.18 -36.49 24.85
C GLU A 362 -36.40 -37.23 25.94
N ALA A 363 -36.86 -38.46 26.14
CA ALA A 363 -36.68 -39.27 27.32
C ALA A 363 -35.31 -39.95 27.36
N ALA A 364 -34.70 -39.91 28.54
CA ALA A 364 -33.63 -40.82 28.92
C ALA A 364 -34.22 -42.22 29.17
N ILE A 365 -33.81 -43.19 28.37
CA ILE A 365 -34.02 -44.63 28.61
C ILE A 365 -32.86 -45.13 29.48
N PRO A 366 -33.10 -45.77 30.64
CA PRO A 366 -32.05 -46.49 31.37
C PRO A 366 -31.85 -47.91 30.80
N SER A 367 -30.60 -48.37 30.80
CA SER A 367 -30.22 -49.79 30.59
C SER A 367 -30.47 -50.65 31.82
#